data_AF-A0A0S4R2D6-F1
#
_entry.id   AF-A0A0S4R2D6-F1
#
_cell.length_a   1.000
_cell.length_b   1.000
_cell.length_c   1.000
_cell.angle_alpha   90.00
_cell.angle_beta   90.00
_cell.angle_gamma   90.00
#
_symmetry.space_group_name_H-M   'P 1'
#
loop_
_entity.id
_entity.type
_entity.pdbx_description
1 polymer ?
#
loop_
_entity_poly.entity_id
_entity_poly.type
_entity_poly.pdbx_seq_one_letter_code
_entity_poly.pdbx_strand_id
1 'polypeptide(L)'
;MTAHTRADLLTQYRTWYQLTQPELAEKIAERGQREDPNSTRPAVTASLVSRWERGASQPSPRYLRLLCAVLQATPAELGLRPPMPGERITHPWNQSSPDQPKPITPARPSQPRTSEDLSPTARIAARSGASHGIGHEREPWDVPGLVYRSSLGHTLVTVDEIGRADVRRRDLLLRSSFVLGALAGPSRDWLLASLEAVDAGGPRRADMDTISSIRTMFGVFQEMDVIQGGGEVARRTVAQYLTDHVLPLLTESQPSHVRKALAEVAAEQTYLAGWMAFDAGQQGVAQRYLIQSLRLAETSGNRMLGAHVLAGLADQATMLGHPDEGLRLARTGRHGLGNLNAPAVLTDLWVLEARALAVMGRRSESAVAIGHAERKFDLVDVADEPEWARFIDEPYIAGEIANSLRDAGDPAEAQRYAHRSVEGARRQNRSRRAALSQTVIAVGHAQRNDIEAAVAATHTAMDIAMGVPISARYATAITDLRDRLIPHQREAAAHDVIARINRTALAPANI
;
A
#
# COMPACT_ATOMS: atom_id res chain seq x y z
N MET A 1 -5.08 -7.68 -46.04
CA MET A 1 -4.82 -6.45 -45.26
C MET A 1 -3.60 -6.70 -44.41
N THR A 2 -2.52 -5.98 -44.69
CA THR A 2 -1.19 -6.16 -44.11
C THR A 2 -1.21 -6.00 -42.58
N ALA A 3 -0.58 -6.96 -41.89
CA ALA A 3 -0.36 -6.92 -40.45
C ALA A 3 0.55 -5.73 -40.14
N HIS A 4 -0.03 -4.66 -39.61
CA HIS A 4 0.73 -3.52 -39.13
C HIS A 4 1.52 -3.95 -37.90
N THR A 5 2.84 -3.80 -37.97
CA THR A 5 3.73 -4.05 -36.84
C THR A 5 3.38 -3.10 -35.71
N ARG A 6 3.63 -3.52 -34.47
CA ARG A 6 3.39 -2.76 -33.22
C ARG A 6 4.02 -1.33 -33.22
N ALA A 7 5.00 -1.09 -34.10
CA ALA A 7 5.68 0.20 -34.33
C ALA A 7 4.92 1.19 -35.25
N ASP A 8 3.89 0.74 -35.97
CA ASP A 8 3.24 1.57 -37.00
C ASP A 8 2.07 2.40 -36.45
N LEU A 9 1.43 1.95 -35.36
CA LEU A 9 0.17 2.55 -34.88
C LEU A 9 0.35 3.93 -34.24
N LEU A 10 1.36 4.13 -33.39
CA LEU A 10 1.62 5.43 -32.78
C LEU A 10 1.97 6.48 -33.85
N THR A 11 2.77 6.08 -34.84
CA THR A 11 3.12 6.91 -36.00
C THR A 11 1.86 7.30 -36.78
N GLN A 12 0.96 6.33 -37.05
CA GLN A 12 -0.30 6.58 -37.74
C GLN A 12 -1.22 7.54 -36.98
N TYR A 13 -1.33 7.41 -35.66
CA TYR A 13 -2.10 8.36 -34.86
C TYR A 13 -1.51 9.77 -34.92
N ARG A 14 -0.18 9.89 -34.83
CA ARG A 14 0.46 11.20 -34.94
C ARG A 14 0.19 11.83 -36.31
N THR A 15 0.32 11.08 -37.41
CA THR A 15 0.06 11.59 -38.76
C THR A 15 -1.42 11.85 -39.02
N TRP A 16 -2.32 11.06 -38.43
CA TRP A 16 -3.77 11.27 -38.49
C TRP A 16 -4.17 12.63 -37.91
N TYR A 17 -3.52 13.07 -36.83
CA TYR A 17 -3.68 14.42 -36.27
C TYR A 17 -2.80 15.50 -36.92
N GLN A 18 -2.12 15.17 -38.03
CA GLN A 18 -1.20 16.06 -38.75
C GLN A 18 -0.09 16.66 -37.87
N LEU A 19 0.40 15.92 -36.88
CA LEU A 19 1.45 16.39 -35.98
C LEU A 19 2.83 15.94 -36.45
N THR A 20 3.83 16.79 -36.30
CA THR A 20 5.24 16.40 -36.31
C THR A 20 5.65 15.82 -34.95
N GLN A 21 6.79 15.11 -34.87
CA GLN A 21 7.30 14.58 -33.59
C GLN A 21 7.58 15.70 -32.56
N PRO A 22 8.16 16.87 -32.93
CA PRO A 22 8.29 18.01 -32.02
C PRO A 22 6.94 18.55 -31.52
N GLU A 23 5.95 18.66 -32.40
CA GLU A 23 4.62 19.17 -32.02
C GLU A 23 3.88 18.22 -31.08
N LEU A 24 4.02 16.90 -31.28
CA LEU A 24 3.48 15.91 -30.34
C LEU A 24 4.18 16.02 -28.98
N ALA A 25 5.51 16.15 -28.95
CA ALA A 25 6.27 16.34 -27.72
C ALA A 25 5.81 17.59 -26.96
N GLU A 26 5.62 18.71 -27.68
CA GLU A 26 5.17 19.97 -27.10
C GLU A 26 3.75 19.86 -26.53
N LYS A 27 2.81 19.24 -27.26
CA LYS A 27 1.44 19.00 -26.76
C LYS A 27 1.42 18.13 -25.50
N ILE A 28 2.31 17.14 -25.40
CA ILE A 28 2.46 16.32 -24.19
C ILE A 28 2.98 17.16 -23.02
N ALA A 29 3.98 18.02 -23.25
CA ALA A 29 4.53 18.90 -22.24
C ALA A 29 3.49 19.92 -21.74
N GLU A 30 2.76 20.58 -22.65
CA GLU A 30 1.67 21.51 -22.34
C GLU A 30 0.53 20.83 -21.57
N ARG A 31 0.18 19.59 -21.95
CA ARG A 31 -0.85 18.83 -21.26
C ARG A 31 -0.43 18.50 -19.83
N GLY A 32 0.81 18.05 -19.64
CA GLY A 32 1.33 17.76 -18.31
C GLY A 32 1.44 18.99 -17.43
N GLN A 33 1.81 20.15 -17.98
CA GLN A 33 1.82 21.41 -17.23
C GLN A 33 0.42 21.90 -16.85
N ARG A 34 -0.59 21.66 -17.71
CA ARG A 34 -1.99 22.00 -17.40
C ARG A 34 -2.60 21.13 -16.32
N GLU A 35 -2.22 19.85 -16.29
CA GLU A 35 -2.72 18.90 -15.29
C GLU A 35 -2.07 19.07 -13.92
N ASP A 36 -0.82 19.54 -13.88
CA ASP A 36 -0.11 19.87 -12.64
C ASP A 36 0.77 21.12 -12.84
N PRO A 37 0.21 22.33 -12.61
CA PRO A 37 0.93 23.59 -12.79
C PRO A 37 2.13 23.76 -11.87
N ASN A 38 2.18 23.03 -10.74
CA ASN A 38 3.22 23.14 -9.73
C ASN A 38 4.35 22.09 -9.91
N SER A 39 4.16 21.09 -10.77
CA SER A 39 5.21 20.12 -11.14
C SER A 39 6.17 20.71 -12.16
N THR A 40 7.41 20.21 -12.14
CA THR A 40 8.38 20.36 -13.23
C THR A 40 7.76 19.98 -14.57
N ARG A 41 7.90 20.85 -15.57
CA ARG A 41 7.40 20.65 -16.94
C ARG A 41 7.93 19.32 -17.50
N PRO A 42 7.07 18.48 -18.11
CA PRO A 42 7.52 17.19 -18.63
C PRO A 42 8.62 17.34 -19.70
N ALA A 43 9.77 16.68 -19.50
CA ALA A 43 10.92 16.74 -20.39
C ALA A 43 10.76 15.78 -21.60
N VAL A 44 9.73 15.99 -22.42
CA VAL A 44 9.50 15.21 -23.65
C VAL A 44 10.16 15.88 -24.83
N THR A 45 10.93 15.11 -25.60
CA THR A 45 11.61 15.59 -26.81
C THR A 45 11.14 14.82 -28.04
N ALA A 46 11.34 15.40 -29.23
CA ALA A 46 11.07 14.71 -30.50
C ALA A 46 11.83 13.37 -30.60
N SER A 47 13.07 13.32 -30.11
CA SER A 47 13.88 12.09 -30.05
C SER A 47 13.26 11.02 -29.14
N LEU A 48 12.60 11.41 -28.06
CA LEU A 48 11.89 10.48 -27.17
C LEU A 48 10.64 9.92 -27.85
N VAL A 49 9.84 10.77 -28.51
CA VAL A 49 8.68 10.36 -29.32
C VAL A 49 9.12 9.39 -30.43
N SER A 50 10.19 9.70 -31.14
CA SER A 50 10.75 8.86 -32.20
C SER A 50 11.18 7.47 -31.70
N ARG A 51 11.71 7.37 -30.46
CA ARG A 51 12.03 6.07 -29.84
C ARG A 51 10.79 5.26 -29.49
N TRP A 52 9.70 5.91 -29.09
CA TRP A 52 8.42 5.24 -28.85
C TRP A 52 7.81 4.71 -30.15
N GLU A 53 7.82 5.51 -31.21
CA GLU A 53 7.31 5.11 -32.54
C GLU A 53 8.06 3.89 -33.09
N ARG A 54 9.39 3.84 -32.96
CA ARG A 54 10.19 2.69 -33.42
C ARG A 54 10.15 1.49 -32.46
N GLY A 55 9.43 1.58 -31.34
CA GLY A 55 9.44 0.54 -30.29
C GLY A 55 10.78 0.36 -29.56
N ALA A 56 11.73 1.30 -29.73
CA ALA A 56 13.05 1.25 -29.09
C ALA A 56 12.99 1.56 -27.58
N SER A 57 11.89 2.14 -27.10
CA SER A 57 11.61 2.32 -25.68
C SER A 57 10.10 2.37 -25.45
N GLN A 58 9.65 2.02 -24.25
CA GLN A 58 8.26 2.17 -23.81
C GLN A 58 8.10 3.50 -23.04
N PRO A 59 7.01 4.26 -23.25
CA PRO A 59 6.72 5.43 -22.44
C PRO A 59 6.47 5.02 -20.98
N SER A 60 6.98 5.81 -20.03
CA SER A 60 6.65 5.64 -18.61
C SER A 60 5.15 5.84 -18.38
N PRO A 61 4.56 5.36 -17.27
CA PRO A 61 3.12 5.51 -17.00
C PRO A 61 2.62 6.96 -17.10
N ARG A 62 3.43 7.93 -16.65
CA ARG A 62 3.13 9.37 -16.78
C ARG A 62 3.04 9.81 -18.25
N TYR A 63 4.03 9.44 -19.07
CA TYR A 63 4.04 9.81 -20.49
C TYR A 63 3.00 9.05 -21.31
N LEU A 64 2.75 7.79 -20.99
CA LEU A 64 1.70 6.99 -21.64
C LEU A 64 0.32 7.63 -21.42
N ARG A 65 0.02 8.07 -20.18
CA ARG A 65 -1.23 8.76 -19.85
C ARG A 65 -1.39 10.07 -20.63
N LEU A 66 -0.34 10.91 -20.66
CA LEU A 66 -0.36 12.17 -21.39
C LEU A 66 -0.51 11.97 -22.90
N LEU A 67 0.17 10.96 -23.45
CA LEU A 67 0.14 10.61 -24.87
C LEU A 67 -1.25 10.08 -25.29
N CYS A 68 -1.88 9.24 -24.46
CA CYS A 68 -3.27 8.81 -24.64
C CYS A 68 -4.25 10.00 -24.60
N ALA A 69 -4.04 10.94 -23.68
CA ALA A 69 -4.88 12.13 -23.56
C ALA A 69 -4.74 13.08 -24.76
N VAL A 70 -3.52 13.27 -25.29
CA VAL A 70 -3.26 14.12 -26.46
C VAL A 70 -3.83 13.52 -27.74
N LEU A 71 -3.66 12.20 -27.93
CA LEU A 71 -4.11 11.49 -29.14
C LEU A 71 -5.53 10.94 -29.04
N GLN A 72 -6.19 11.08 -27.88
CA GLN A 72 -7.54 10.57 -27.60
C GLN A 72 -7.67 9.08 -27.96
N ALA A 73 -6.69 8.28 -27.54
CA ALA A 73 -6.58 6.88 -27.88
C ALA A 73 -6.08 6.07 -26.67
N THR A 74 -6.43 4.80 -26.62
CA THR A 74 -5.99 3.85 -25.60
C THR A 74 -4.56 3.35 -25.88
N PRO A 75 -3.84 2.82 -24.86
CA PRO A 75 -2.53 2.21 -25.07
C PRO A 75 -2.54 1.05 -26.07
N ALA A 76 -3.65 0.32 -26.19
CA ALA A 76 -3.77 -0.79 -27.13
C ALA A 76 -4.00 -0.29 -28.57
N GLU A 77 -4.82 0.75 -28.75
CA GLU A 77 -5.00 1.42 -30.05
C GLU A 77 -3.71 2.05 -30.58
N LEU A 78 -2.86 2.53 -29.68
CA LEU A 78 -1.55 3.09 -30.02
C LEU A 78 -0.46 2.03 -30.24
N GLY A 79 -0.78 0.73 -30.07
CA GLY A 79 0.16 -0.38 -30.18
C GLY A 79 1.12 -0.53 -28.98
N LEU A 80 0.99 0.30 -27.95
CA LEU A 80 1.91 0.32 -26.80
C LEU A 80 1.70 -0.88 -25.85
N ARG A 81 0.49 -1.45 -25.82
CA ARG A 81 0.19 -2.73 -25.14
C ARG A 81 -0.61 -3.69 -26.04
N PRO A 82 -0.59 -5.02 -25.79
CA PRO A 82 -1.49 -5.93 -26.50
C PRO A 82 -2.96 -5.70 -26.07
N PRO A 83 -3.94 -5.91 -26.96
CA PRO A 83 -5.36 -5.82 -26.61
C PRO A 83 -5.72 -6.88 -25.56
N MET A 84 -6.60 -6.52 -24.61
CA MET A 84 -7.12 -7.44 -23.61
C MET A 84 -8.19 -8.36 -24.23
N PRO A 85 -8.45 -9.55 -23.66
CA PRO A 85 -9.53 -10.41 -24.10
C PRO A 85 -10.88 -9.67 -24.12
N GLY A 86 -11.53 -9.60 -25.28
CA GLY A 86 -12.79 -8.89 -25.48
C GLY A 86 -12.68 -7.39 -25.77
N GLU A 87 -11.48 -6.81 -25.74
CA GLU A 87 -11.24 -5.41 -26.08
C GLU A 87 -11.34 -5.20 -27.59
N ARG A 88 -12.31 -4.40 -28.04
CA ARG A 88 -12.45 -4.02 -29.45
C ARG A 88 -11.55 -2.83 -29.77
N ILE A 89 -10.56 -3.05 -30.62
CA ILE A 89 -9.68 -1.97 -31.13
C ILE A 89 -10.33 -1.37 -32.38
N THR A 90 -10.64 -0.07 -32.34
CA THR A 90 -11.14 0.65 -33.50
C THR A 90 -10.33 1.91 -33.72
N HIS A 91 -9.83 2.12 -34.94
CA HIS A 91 -9.03 3.30 -35.26
C HIS A 91 -9.89 4.39 -35.91
N PRO A 92 -9.58 5.68 -35.71
CA PRO A 92 -10.31 6.81 -36.30
C PRO A 92 -10.45 6.76 -37.83
N TRP A 93 -9.42 6.25 -38.50
CA TRP A 93 -9.40 6.06 -39.97
C TRP A 93 -10.27 4.90 -40.45
N ASN A 94 -10.77 4.03 -39.56
CA ASN A 94 -11.68 2.95 -39.93
C ASN A 94 -13.16 3.41 -40.00
N GLN A 95 -13.49 4.57 -39.43
CA GLN A 95 -14.86 5.10 -39.36
C GLN A 95 -15.08 6.36 -40.20
N SER A 96 -14.03 6.91 -40.80
CA SER A 96 -14.05 8.18 -41.52
C SER A 96 -13.89 7.95 -43.03
N SER A 97 -14.60 8.73 -43.85
CA SER A 97 -14.33 8.80 -45.30
C SER A 97 -12.85 9.22 -45.52
N PRO A 98 -12.14 8.73 -46.56
CA PRO A 98 -10.67 8.66 -46.56
C PRO A 98 -9.86 9.97 -46.49
N ASP A 99 -10.47 11.16 -46.44
CA ASP A 99 -9.78 12.43 -46.72
C ASP A 99 -9.96 13.56 -45.66
N GLN A 100 -10.41 13.28 -44.43
CA GLN A 100 -10.52 14.35 -43.41
C GLN A 100 -9.87 14.02 -42.06
N PRO A 101 -8.59 14.43 -41.87
CA PRO A 101 -7.96 14.46 -40.54
C PRO A 101 -8.65 15.48 -39.62
N LYS A 102 -8.81 15.15 -38.32
CA LYS A 102 -9.48 16.00 -37.33
C LYS A 102 -8.47 16.89 -36.57
N PRO A 103 -8.78 18.18 -36.32
CA PRO A 103 -8.00 19.00 -35.42
C PRO A 103 -8.20 18.60 -33.94
N ILE A 104 -7.13 18.67 -33.15
CA ILE A 104 -7.18 18.48 -31.69
C ILE A 104 -7.96 19.66 -31.08
N THR A 105 -9.18 19.41 -30.63
CA THR A 105 -10.00 20.45 -30.00
C THR A 105 -9.57 20.65 -28.54
N PRO A 106 -9.32 21.88 -28.05
CA PRO A 106 -9.03 22.10 -26.64
C PRO A 106 -10.29 21.85 -25.79
N ALA A 107 -10.16 20.97 -24.80
CA ALA A 107 -11.23 20.69 -23.84
C ALA A 107 -11.59 21.98 -23.06
N ARG A 108 -12.82 22.47 -23.20
CA ARG A 108 -13.43 23.47 -22.30
C ARG A 108 -14.00 22.74 -21.08
N PRO A 109 -13.89 23.29 -19.86
CA PRO A 109 -14.50 22.69 -18.68
C PRO A 109 -16.04 22.83 -18.74
N SER A 110 -16.75 21.73 -18.52
CA SER A 110 -18.21 21.67 -18.40
C SER A 110 -18.68 22.25 -17.07
N GLN A 111 -19.52 23.29 -17.12
CA GLN A 111 -20.32 23.75 -15.97
C GLN A 111 -21.50 22.77 -15.72
N PRO A 112 -21.96 22.61 -14.47
CA PRO A 112 -23.09 21.73 -14.17
C PRO A 112 -24.42 22.37 -14.62
N ARG A 113 -25.26 21.58 -15.30
CA ARG A 113 -26.61 22.00 -15.73
C ARG A 113 -27.58 21.98 -14.54
N THR A 114 -28.34 23.05 -14.37
CA THR A 114 -29.46 23.15 -13.42
C THR A 114 -30.73 22.47 -13.98
N SER A 115 -31.63 22.08 -13.09
CA SER A 115 -32.79 21.20 -13.31
C SER A 115 -33.96 21.80 -14.13
N GLU A 116 -33.77 22.93 -14.82
CA GLU A 116 -34.84 23.60 -15.57
C GLU A 116 -34.85 23.26 -17.08
N ASP A 117 -33.84 22.55 -17.58
CA ASP A 117 -33.64 22.33 -19.03
C ASP A 117 -34.06 20.93 -19.55
N LEU A 118 -34.95 20.22 -18.82
CA LEU A 118 -35.42 18.90 -19.24
C LEU A 118 -36.79 18.95 -19.93
N SER A 119 -36.84 18.36 -21.13
CA SER A 119 -38.05 18.22 -21.95
C SER A 119 -39.13 17.33 -21.28
N PRO A 120 -40.41 17.46 -21.66
CA PRO A 120 -41.53 16.79 -20.99
C PRO A 120 -41.42 15.26 -20.91
N THR A 121 -40.72 14.62 -21.85
CA THR A 121 -40.49 13.17 -21.89
C THR A 121 -39.56 12.66 -20.79
N ALA A 122 -38.68 13.51 -20.22
CA ALA A 122 -37.74 13.11 -19.18
C ALA A 122 -38.37 13.01 -17.77
N ARG A 123 -39.56 13.59 -17.54
CA ARG A 123 -40.23 13.53 -16.22
C ARG A 123 -40.92 12.20 -15.93
N ILE A 124 -41.20 11.39 -16.95
CA ILE A 124 -41.95 10.14 -16.81
C ILE A 124 -41.03 8.94 -16.49
N ALA A 125 -39.73 9.02 -16.83
CA ALA A 125 -38.76 7.96 -16.53
C ALA A 125 -38.35 7.89 -15.04
N ALA A 126 -38.63 8.90 -14.23
CA ALA A 126 -38.26 8.95 -12.81
C ALA A 126 -39.25 8.23 -11.87
N ARG A 127 -40.33 7.64 -12.40
CA ARG A 127 -41.37 6.96 -11.61
C ARG A 127 -41.80 5.63 -12.25
N SER A 128 -40.91 4.66 -12.32
CA SER A 128 -41.28 3.23 -12.39
C SER A 128 -40.03 2.38 -12.27
N GLY A 129 -39.90 1.62 -11.17
CA GLY A 129 -38.87 0.59 -11.06
C GLY A 129 -39.22 -0.64 -11.88
N ALA A 130 -38.23 -1.23 -12.54
CA ALA A 130 -38.07 -2.68 -12.69
C ALA A 130 -36.68 -2.99 -13.29
N SER A 131 -36.00 -3.91 -12.61
CA SER A 131 -34.89 -4.77 -13.04
C SER A 131 -34.70 -4.98 -14.55
N HIS A 132 -33.46 -4.93 -15.03
CA HIS A 132 -32.76 -5.92 -15.89
C HIS A 132 -31.28 -5.48 -16.03
N GLY A 133 -30.35 -6.45 -16.02
CA GLY A 133 -28.91 -6.21 -15.89
C GLY A 133 -28.16 -5.73 -17.14
N ILE A 134 -26.82 -5.79 -17.02
CA ILE A 134 -25.75 -5.66 -18.03
C ILE A 134 -24.86 -4.42 -17.86
N GLY A 135 -23.56 -4.69 -17.62
CA GLY A 135 -22.44 -3.97 -18.24
C GLY A 135 -21.95 -2.71 -17.55
N HIS A 136 -21.18 -2.84 -16.47
CA HIS A 136 -20.26 -1.77 -16.10
C HIS A 136 -19.06 -1.80 -17.06
N GLU A 137 -19.06 -0.91 -18.06
CA GLU A 137 -17.86 -0.47 -18.78
C GLU A 137 -16.81 -0.01 -17.75
N ARG A 138 -15.67 -0.71 -17.68
CA ARG A 138 -14.53 -0.33 -16.81
C ARG A 138 -13.89 0.94 -17.38
N GLU A 139 -13.76 1.98 -16.56
CA GLU A 139 -13.03 3.19 -16.95
C GLU A 139 -11.52 2.89 -17.14
N PRO A 140 -10.82 3.51 -18.09
CA PRO A 140 -9.53 3.02 -18.61
C PRO A 140 -8.31 3.20 -17.68
N TRP A 141 -8.51 3.70 -16.47
CA TRP A 141 -7.49 3.91 -15.43
C TRP A 141 -7.70 3.01 -14.20
N ASP A 142 -8.56 1.98 -14.33
CA ASP A 142 -8.71 0.89 -13.36
C ASP A 142 -7.46 0.03 -13.26
N VAL A 143 -6.51 0.46 -12.44
CA VAL A 143 -5.44 -0.42 -11.97
C VAL A 143 -6.03 -1.27 -10.82
N PRO A 144 -6.17 -2.61 -10.96
CA PRO A 144 -6.99 -3.42 -10.05
C PRO A 144 -6.64 -3.26 -8.57
N GLY A 145 -7.52 -2.66 -7.77
CA GLY A 145 -7.31 -2.53 -6.33
C GLY A 145 -6.55 -1.30 -5.85
N LEU A 146 -6.20 -0.36 -6.75
CA LEU A 146 -5.70 0.96 -6.38
C LEU A 146 -6.80 2.04 -6.35
N VAL A 147 -8.01 1.69 -6.75
CA VAL A 147 -9.17 2.59 -6.74
C VAL A 147 -10.09 2.19 -5.59
N TYR A 148 -10.40 3.15 -4.73
CA TYR A 148 -11.47 3.01 -3.75
C TYR A 148 -12.82 3.03 -4.47
N ARG A 149 -13.47 1.87 -4.58
CA ARG A 149 -14.79 1.73 -5.22
C ARG A 149 -15.86 1.47 -4.16
N SER A 150 -17.03 2.06 -4.32
CA SER A 150 -18.15 1.90 -3.39
C SER A 150 -18.83 0.51 -3.47
N SER A 151 -18.56 -0.30 -4.49
CA SER A 151 -19.16 -1.63 -4.63
C SER A 151 -18.41 -2.70 -3.80
N LEU A 152 -19.12 -3.33 -2.86
CA LEU A 152 -18.57 -4.46 -2.07
C LEU A 152 -18.19 -5.64 -2.98
N GLY A 153 -19.04 -6.01 -3.94
CA GLY A 153 -18.78 -7.11 -4.86
C GLY A 153 -17.47 -6.91 -5.65
N HIS A 154 -17.19 -5.67 -6.07
CA HIS A 154 -15.94 -5.34 -6.74
C HIS A 154 -14.72 -5.49 -5.81
N THR A 155 -14.83 -5.04 -4.56
CA THR A 155 -13.78 -5.20 -3.55
C THR A 155 -13.48 -6.68 -3.30
N LEU A 156 -14.49 -7.54 -3.15
CA LEU A 156 -14.29 -8.98 -2.94
C LEU A 156 -13.54 -9.64 -4.11
N VAL A 157 -13.95 -9.35 -5.35
CA VAL A 157 -13.25 -9.83 -6.56
C VAL A 157 -11.81 -9.35 -6.59
N THR A 158 -11.57 -8.07 -6.24
CA THR A 158 -10.22 -7.51 -6.24
C THR A 158 -9.33 -8.18 -5.18
N VAL A 159 -9.83 -8.41 -3.97
CA VAL A 159 -9.05 -9.09 -2.92
C VAL A 159 -8.74 -10.54 -3.31
N ASP A 160 -9.69 -11.26 -3.90
CA ASP A 160 -9.47 -12.61 -4.43
C ASP A 160 -8.40 -12.61 -5.53
N GLU A 161 -8.47 -11.67 -6.49
CA GLU A 161 -7.47 -11.54 -7.56
C GLU A 161 -6.07 -11.25 -7.01
N ILE A 162 -5.94 -10.31 -6.06
CA ILE A 162 -4.66 -9.98 -5.42
C ILE A 162 -4.15 -11.20 -4.64
N GLY A 163 -4.99 -11.83 -3.82
CA GLY A 163 -4.64 -13.00 -3.01
C GLY A 163 -4.17 -14.18 -3.85
N ARG A 164 -4.91 -14.54 -4.90
CA ARG A 164 -4.50 -15.61 -5.82
C ARG A 164 -3.23 -15.27 -6.60
N ALA A 165 -3.04 -14.01 -7.00
CA ALA A 165 -1.80 -13.60 -7.67
C ALA A 165 -0.59 -13.69 -6.73
N ASP A 166 -0.81 -13.40 -5.45
CA ASP A 166 0.20 -13.46 -4.40
C ASP A 166 0.65 -14.89 -4.12
N VAL A 167 -0.29 -15.83 -4.07
CA VAL A 167 -0.02 -17.27 -3.90
C VAL A 167 0.71 -17.86 -5.12
N ARG A 168 0.30 -17.51 -6.35
CA ARG A 168 0.76 -18.14 -7.60
C ARG A 168 2.22 -17.86 -8.00
N ARG A 169 2.93 -16.89 -7.39
CA ARG A 169 4.28 -16.49 -7.85
C ARG A 169 5.40 -17.53 -7.63
N ARG A 170 5.17 -18.66 -6.94
CA ARG A 170 6.18 -19.73 -6.72
C ARG A 170 5.57 -21.13 -6.52
N ASP A 171 4.77 -21.60 -7.46
CA ASP A 171 4.05 -22.88 -7.29
C ASP A 171 4.86 -24.16 -7.58
N LEU A 172 6.15 -24.21 -7.22
CA LEU A 172 6.97 -25.43 -7.40
C LEU A 172 7.82 -25.84 -6.18
N LEU A 173 7.91 -25.04 -5.11
CA LEU A 173 8.80 -25.33 -3.97
C LEU A 173 8.13 -25.31 -2.58
N LEU A 174 6.84 -24.99 -2.46
CA LEU A 174 6.18 -24.80 -1.16
C LEU A 174 5.50 -26.03 -0.59
N ARG A 175 5.52 -27.16 -1.32
CA ARG A 175 5.08 -28.44 -0.76
C ARG A 175 6.09 -29.03 0.24
N SER A 176 7.26 -28.43 0.42
CA SER A 176 8.41 -29.09 1.07
C SER A 176 9.19 -28.24 2.08
N SER A 177 8.62 -27.17 2.67
CA SER A 177 9.27 -26.42 3.76
C SER A 177 8.30 -26.10 4.91
N PHE A 178 7.55 -27.13 5.32
CA PHE A 178 6.76 -27.12 6.54
C PHE A 178 7.66 -27.45 7.74
N VAL A 179 7.87 -26.50 8.67
CA VAL A 179 8.60 -26.73 9.93
C VAL A 179 7.70 -26.48 11.15
N LEU A 180 6.90 -27.50 11.42
CA LEU A 180 6.47 -28.17 12.68
C LEU A 180 6.66 -27.58 14.10
N GLY A 181 7.25 -26.41 14.35
CA GLY A 181 7.61 -25.98 15.73
C GLY A 181 6.69 -24.96 16.43
N ALA A 182 5.84 -24.22 15.72
CA ALA A 182 5.24 -22.96 16.24
C ALA A 182 3.70 -22.90 16.23
N LEU A 183 3.01 -24.02 16.04
CA LEU A 183 1.55 -24.09 16.19
C LEU A 183 1.25 -24.97 17.40
N ALA A 184 0.85 -24.35 18.51
CA ALA A 184 0.32 -25.07 19.66
C ALA A 184 -0.80 -26.02 19.18
N GLY A 185 -0.67 -27.31 19.48
CA GLY A 185 -1.52 -28.39 18.95
C GLY A 185 -3.03 -28.12 18.90
N PRO A 186 -3.64 -27.47 19.91
CA PRO A 186 -5.07 -27.15 19.88
C PRO A 186 -5.51 -26.19 18.75
N SER A 187 -4.67 -25.21 18.39
CA SER A 187 -4.99 -24.23 17.34
C SER A 187 -4.98 -24.84 15.94
N ARG A 188 -4.14 -25.87 15.74
CA ARG A 188 -4.08 -26.63 14.48
C ARG A 188 -5.28 -27.58 14.34
N ASP A 189 -5.61 -28.32 15.38
CA ASP A 189 -6.69 -29.31 15.32
C ASP A 189 -8.06 -28.61 15.23
N TRP A 190 -8.21 -27.44 15.85
CA TRP A 190 -9.37 -26.57 15.65
C TRP A 190 -9.39 -25.87 14.27
N LEU A 191 -8.24 -25.45 13.73
CA LEU A 191 -8.15 -24.90 12.37
C LEU A 191 -8.55 -25.96 11.34
N LEU A 192 -8.04 -27.20 11.47
CA LEU A 192 -8.42 -28.31 10.59
C LEU A 192 -9.91 -28.66 10.70
N ALA A 193 -10.47 -28.72 11.90
CA ALA A 193 -11.91 -28.94 12.10
C ALA A 193 -12.77 -27.78 11.52
N SER A 194 -12.29 -26.54 11.61
CA SER A 194 -12.95 -25.36 11.03
C SER A 194 -12.84 -25.31 9.51
N LEU A 195 -11.74 -25.81 8.93
CA LEU A 195 -11.53 -25.94 7.49
C LEU A 195 -12.39 -27.06 6.89
N GLU A 196 -12.51 -28.20 7.59
CA GLU A 196 -13.38 -29.32 7.22
C GLU A 196 -14.88 -28.94 7.26
N ALA A 197 -15.29 -28.09 8.21
CA ALA A 197 -16.65 -27.55 8.26
C ALA A 197 -17.01 -26.64 7.07
N VAL A 198 -16.00 -26.01 6.42
CA VAL A 198 -16.17 -25.10 5.27
C VAL A 198 -16.24 -25.86 3.93
N ASP A 199 -15.75 -27.10 3.87
CA ASP A 199 -15.67 -27.92 2.64
C ASP A 199 -16.95 -28.76 2.37
N ALA A 200 -17.92 -28.74 3.28
CA ALA A 200 -19.23 -29.37 3.07
C ALA A 200 -20.08 -28.51 2.10
N GLY A 201 -20.04 -28.85 0.80
CA GLY A 201 -20.61 -28.12 -0.34
C GLY A 201 -22.13 -27.87 -0.36
N GLY A 202 -22.65 -27.12 0.62
CA GLY A 202 -23.97 -26.50 0.63
C GLY A 202 -23.90 -24.97 0.68
N PRO A 203 -25.05 -24.25 0.68
CA PRO A 203 -25.06 -22.79 0.83
C PRO A 203 -24.36 -22.41 2.14
N ARG A 204 -23.16 -21.82 2.05
CA ARG A 204 -22.31 -21.49 3.21
C ARG A 204 -22.96 -20.40 4.05
N ARG A 205 -23.83 -20.78 4.98
CA ARG A 205 -24.29 -19.87 6.04
C ARG A 205 -23.24 -19.87 7.13
N ALA A 206 -22.62 -18.71 7.34
CA ALA A 206 -21.72 -18.50 8.46
C ALA A 206 -22.56 -18.08 9.67
N ASP A 207 -22.17 -18.55 10.84
CA ASP A 207 -22.69 -18.10 12.11
C ASP A 207 -21.64 -17.24 12.84
N MET A 208 -22.01 -16.75 14.04
CA MET A 208 -21.11 -15.94 14.85
C MET A 208 -19.93 -16.74 15.40
N ASP A 209 -20.06 -18.06 15.55
CA ASP A 209 -18.97 -18.93 15.96
C ASP A 209 -17.90 -19.00 14.87
N THR A 210 -18.30 -19.15 13.61
CA THR A 210 -17.40 -19.05 12.44
C THR A 210 -16.66 -17.72 12.41
N ILE A 211 -17.34 -16.60 12.69
CA ILE A 211 -16.72 -15.26 12.75
C ILE A 211 -15.70 -15.19 13.90
N SER A 212 -16.06 -15.71 15.07
CA SER A 212 -15.14 -15.79 16.21
C SER A 212 -13.90 -16.60 15.83
N SER A 213 -14.08 -17.68 15.07
CA SER A 213 -12.98 -18.50 14.58
C SER A 213 -12.03 -17.72 13.66
N ILE A 214 -12.58 -16.98 12.69
CA ILE A 214 -11.76 -16.16 11.78
C ILE A 214 -10.99 -15.09 12.58
N ARG A 215 -11.59 -14.52 13.62
CA ARG A 215 -10.93 -13.55 14.51
C ARG A 215 -9.80 -14.17 15.32
N THR A 216 -9.98 -15.37 15.86
CA THR A 216 -8.88 -16.09 16.54
C THR A 216 -7.72 -16.37 15.57
N MET A 217 -8.02 -16.69 14.31
CA MET A 217 -7.00 -16.93 13.29
C MET A 217 -6.20 -15.66 12.96
N PHE A 218 -6.81 -14.48 13.02
CA PHE A 218 -6.09 -13.21 12.93
C PHE A 218 -4.98 -13.12 13.99
N GLY A 219 -5.28 -13.41 15.26
CA GLY A 219 -4.30 -13.37 16.34
C GLY A 219 -3.11 -14.30 16.10
N VAL A 220 -3.37 -15.51 15.60
CA VAL A 220 -2.31 -16.48 15.23
C VAL A 220 -1.41 -15.91 14.12
N PHE A 221 -1.99 -15.32 13.07
CA PHE A 221 -1.21 -14.74 11.99
C PHE A 221 -0.43 -13.49 12.42
N GLN A 222 -1.02 -12.67 13.29
CA GLN A 222 -0.35 -11.50 13.85
C GLN A 222 0.83 -11.90 14.74
N GLU A 223 0.68 -12.92 15.58
CA GLU A 223 1.78 -13.46 16.38
C GLU A 223 2.89 -14.02 15.47
N MET A 224 2.54 -14.72 14.40
CA MET A 224 3.50 -15.15 13.38
C MET A 224 4.26 -13.98 12.75
N ASP A 225 3.59 -12.88 12.40
CA ASP A 225 4.25 -11.65 11.89
C ASP A 225 5.17 -11.01 12.94
N VAL A 226 4.71 -10.86 14.18
CA VAL A 226 5.48 -10.26 15.26
C VAL A 226 6.76 -11.05 15.55
N ILE A 227 6.64 -12.38 15.66
CA ILE A 227 7.76 -13.27 16.01
C ILE A 227 8.66 -13.54 14.81
N GLN A 228 8.10 -14.06 13.72
CA GLN A 228 8.88 -14.56 12.58
C GLN A 228 9.12 -13.47 11.52
N GLY A 229 8.29 -12.43 11.50
CA GLY A 229 8.32 -11.40 10.46
C GLY A 229 7.44 -11.78 9.31
N GLY A 230 6.71 -10.79 8.79
CA GLY A 230 5.78 -10.88 7.67
C GLY A 230 6.41 -11.22 6.34
N GLY A 231 7.48 -12.02 6.36
CA GLY A 231 8.13 -12.61 5.22
C GLY A 231 7.14 -13.31 4.30
N GLU A 232 7.62 -13.59 3.10
CA GLU A 232 6.80 -13.98 1.97
C GLU A 232 5.91 -15.21 2.24
N VAL A 233 6.35 -16.15 3.07
CA VAL A 233 5.59 -17.36 3.44
C VAL A 233 4.38 -17.00 4.30
N ALA A 234 4.61 -16.33 5.42
CA ALA A 234 3.57 -15.93 6.37
C ALA A 234 2.44 -15.14 5.69
N ARG A 235 2.81 -14.16 4.86
CA ARG A 235 1.86 -13.34 4.10
C ARG A 235 1.03 -14.14 3.11
N ARG A 236 1.64 -15.11 2.41
CA ARG A 236 0.90 -15.98 1.48
C ARG A 236 -0.06 -16.90 2.21
N THR A 237 0.27 -17.36 3.41
CA THR A 237 -0.67 -18.12 4.24
C THR A 237 -1.89 -17.27 4.60
N VAL A 238 -1.71 -16.00 4.98
CA VAL A 238 -2.84 -15.07 5.22
C VAL A 238 -3.66 -14.87 3.94
N ALA A 239 -2.99 -14.60 2.81
CA ALA A 239 -3.66 -14.38 1.53
C ALA A 239 -4.45 -15.62 1.07
N GLN A 240 -3.89 -16.82 1.25
CA GLN A 240 -4.57 -18.08 0.94
C GLN A 240 -5.78 -18.27 1.86
N TYR A 241 -5.61 -18.10 3.17
CA TYR A 241 -6.71 -18.24 4.13
C TYR A 241 -7.87 -17.28 3.83
N LEU A 242 -7.54 -16.01 3.54
CA LEU A 242 -8.48 -14.99 3.13
C LEU A 242 -9.27 -15.42 1.89
N THR A 243 -8.57 -15.87 0.86
CA THR A 243 -9.13 -16.24 -0.45
C THR A 243 -9.99 -17.50 -0.38
N ASP A 244 -9.51 -18.54 0.31
CA ASP A 244 -10.13 -19.86 0.28
C ASP A 244 -11.23 -20.01 1.35
N HIS A 245 -11.14 -19.29 2.48
CA HIS A 245 -12.03 -19.51 3.64
C HIS A 245 -12.84 -18.29 4.07
N VAL A 246 -12.34 -17.06 3.91
CA VAL A 246 -13.04 -15.87 4.43
C VAL A 246 -13.92 -15.21 3.36
N LEU A 247 -13.33 -14.80 2.23
CA LEU A 247 -14.07 -14.13 1.15
C LEU A 247 -15.28 -14.92 0.64
N PRO A 248 -15.21 -16.26 0.52
CA PRO A 248 -16.35 -17.00 0.00
C PRO A 248 -17.57 -17.06 0.95
N LEU A 249 -17.42 -16.64 2.21
CA LEU A 249 -18.53 -16.54 3.17
C LEU A 249 -19.30 -15.20 3.02
N LEU A 250 -18.68 -14.19 2.41
CA LEU A 250 -19.20 -12.83 2.22
C LEU A 250 -20.20 -12.76 1.05
N THR A 251 -21.33 -13.46 1.18
CA THR A 251 -22.39 -13.52 0.17
C THR A 251 -23.59 -12.64 0.53
N GLU A 252 -24.37 -12.22 -0.47
CA GLU A 252 -25.59 -11.41 -0.25
C GLU A 252 -26.69 -12.15 0.52
N SER A 253 -26.65 -13.48 0.52
CA SER A 253 -27.64 -14.34 1.19
C SER A 253 -27.47 -14.40 2.72
N GLN A 254 -26.36 -13.92 3.26
CA GLN A 254 -26.13 -13.85 4.70
C GLN A 254 -27.00 -12.76 5.37
N PRO A 255 -27.43 -12.95 6.62
CA PRO A 255 -28.09 -11.90 7.40
C PRO A 255 -27.21 -10.64 7.52
N SER A 256 -27.83 -9.46 7.58
CA SER A 256 -27.09 -8.19 7.56
C SER A 256 -26.06 -8.05 8.69
N HIS A 257 -26.35 -8.54 9.90
CA HIS A 257 -25.42 -8.49 11.03
C HIS A 257 -24.21 -9.42 10.81
N VAL A 258 -24.45 -10.65 10.30
CA VAL A 258 -23.39 -11.60 9.92
C VAL A 258 -22.51 -11.02 8.81
N ARG A 259 -23.11 -10.38 7.79
CA ARG A 259 -22.34 -9.73 6.71
C ARG A 259 -21.40 -8.64 7.21
N LYS A 260 -21.87 -7.79 8.12
CA LYS A 260 -21.04 -6.73 8.71
C LYS A 260 -19.88 -7.31 9.50
N ALA A 261 -20.16 -8.33 10.32
CA ALA A 261 -19.14 -9.00 11.11
C ALA A 261 -18.13 -9.78 10.23
N LEU A 262 -18.58 -10.44 9.15
CA LEU A 262 -17.70 -11.04 8.16
C LEU A 262 -16.85 -9.99 7.42
N ALA A 263 -17.43 -8.85 7.05
CA ALA A 263 -16.69 -7.74 6.44
C ALA A 263 -15.61 -7.20 7.37
N GLU A 264 -15.88 -7.17 8.68
CA GLU A 264 -14.93 -6.74 9.70
C GLU A 264 -13.73 -7.68 9.78
N VAL A 265 -13.96 -8.98 9.98
CA VAL A 265 -12.86 -9.95 10.05
C VAL A 265 -12.13 -10.07 8.71
N ALA A 266 -12.83 -9.92 7.57
CA ALA A 266 -12.16 -9.84 6.27
C ALA A 266 -11.28 -8.58 6.16
N ALA A 267 -11.71 -7.43 6.69
CA ALA A 267 -10.91 -6.21 6.72
C ALA A 267 -9.65 -6.39 7.57
N GLU A 268 -9.76 -7.03 8.73
CA GLU A 268 -8.62 -7.37 9.61
C GLU A 268 -7.58 -8.22 8.86
N GLN A 269 -8.00 -9.34 8.25
CA GLN A 269 -7.09 -10.20 7.48
C GLN A 269 -6.47 -9.48 6.28
N THR A 270 -7.27 -8.68 5.56
CA THR A 270 -6.80 -7.91 4.41
C THR A 270 -5.77 -6.86 4.83
N TYR A 271 -5.98 -6.21 5.98
CA TYR A 271 -5.02 -5.27 6.55
C TYR A 271 -3.70 -5.97 6.87
N LEU A 272 -3.75 -7.13 7.54
CA LEU A 272 -2.56 -7.88 7.90
C LEU A 272 -1.75 -8.31 6.67
N ALA A 273 -2.41 -8.80 5.62
CA ALA A 273 -1.74 -9.11 4.35
C ALA A 273 -1.07 -7.87 3.73
N GLY A 274 -1.73 -6.72 3.80
CA GLY A 274 -1.18 -5.43 3.35
C GLY A 274 0.02 -4.98 4.16
N TRP A 275 -0.05 -5.08 5.49
CA TRP A 275 1.04 -4.73 6.40
C TRP A 275 2.27 -5.63 6.20
N MET A 276 2.08 -6.94 6.07
CA MET A 276 3.17 -7.87 5.79
C MET A 276 3.80 -7.61 4.41
N ALA A 277 2.99 -7.24 3.39
CA ALA A 277 3.51 -6.81 2.11
C ALA A 277 4.34 -5.53 2.23
N PHE A 278 3.92 -4.60 3.09
CA PHE A 278 4.63 -3.36 3.35
C PHE A 278 5.99 -3.61 4.02
N ASP A 279 6.03 -4.45 5.07
CA ASP A 279 7.26 -4.81 5.76
C ASP A 279 8.24 -5.60 4.86
N ALA A 280 7.71 -6.40 3.93
CA ALA A 280 8.47 -7.08 2.89
C ALA A 280 8.92 -6.18 1.73
N GLY A 281 8.59 -4.88 1.75
CA GLY A 281 8.97 -3.92 0.70
C GLY A 281 8.15 -4.02 -0.59
N GLN A 282 7.06 -4.80 -0.61
CA GLN A 282 6.17 -4.95 -1.76
C GLN A 282 5.12 -3.84 -1.80
N GLN A 283 5.59 -2.60 -1.96
CA GLN A 283 4.81 -1.37 -1.80
C GLN A 283 3.49 -1.35 -2.59
N GLY A 284 3.55 -1.74 -3.87
CA GLY A 284 2.37 -1.77 -4.73
C GLY A 284 1.37 -2.88 -4.40
N VAL A 285 1.79 -3.97 -3.74
CA VAL A 285 0.89 -5.02 -3.24
C VAL A 285 0.26 -4.58 -1.93
N ALA A 286 1.08 -4.04 -1.02
CA ALA A 286 0.64 -3.48 0.25
C ALA A 286 -0.46 -2.44 0.07
N GLN A 287 -0.23 -1.45 -0.80
CA GLN A 287 -1.19 -0.38 -1.04
C GLN A 287 -2.55 -0.91 -1.52
N ARG A 288 -2.57 -1.94 -2.37
CA ARG A 288 -3.82 -2.53 -2.86
C ARG A 288 -4.60 -3.22 -1.74
N TYR A 289 -3.93 -4.05 -0.95
CA TYR A 289 -4.55 -4.69 0.21
C TYR A 289 -5.08 -3.65 1.20
N LEU A 290 -4.29 -2.62 1.54
CA LEU A 290 -4.71 -1.58 2.48
C LEU A 290 -5.93 -0.80 1.97
N ILE A 291 -5.98 -0.43 0.68
CA ILE A 291 -7.15 0.24 0.09
C ILE A 291 -8.40 -0.66 0.15
N GLN A 292 -8.25 -1.96 -0.14
CA GLN A 292 -9.39 -2.88 -0.06
C GLN A 292 -9.84 -3.14 1.39
N SER A 293 -8.90 -3.22 2.33
CA SER A 293 -9.20 -3.32 3.77
C SER A 293 -10.00 -2.12 4.26
N LEU A 294 -9.66 -0.90 3.82
CA LEU A 294 -10.40 0.32 4.18
C LEU A 294 -11.87 0.22 3.74
N ARG A 295 -12.13 -0.31 2.53
CA ARG A 295 -13.49 -0.49 2.01
C ARG A 295 -14.26 -1.58 2.76
N LEU A 296 -13.60 -2.66 3.16
CA LEU A 296 -14.21 -3.71 3.99
C LEU A 296 -14.54 -3.18 5.40
N ALA A 297 -13.67 -2.36 5.99
CA ALA A 297 -13.91 -1.69 7.28
C ALA A 297 -15.08 -0.70 7.20
N GLU A 298 -15.22 0.05 6.10
CA GLU A 298 -16.40 0.88 5.86
C GLU A 298 -17.67 0.01 5.78
N THR A 299 -17.59 -1.14 5.10
CA THR A 299 -18.72 -2.08 4.95
C THR A 299 -19.17 -2.67 6.29
N SER A 300 -18.23 -2.98 7.19
CA SER A 300 -18.58 -3.45 8.53
C SER A 300 -19.17 -2.33 9.40
N GLY A 301 -18.84 -1.07 9.12
CA GLY A 301 -19.15 0.08 9.94
C GLY A 301 -18.16 0.28 11.11
N ASN A 302 -17.08 -0.51 11.17
CA ASN A 302 -16.05 -0.34 12.19
C ASN A 302 -15.12 0.82 11.82
N ARG A 303 -15.44 2.01 12.33
CA ARG A 303 -14.66 3.23 12.12
C ARG A 303 -13.27 3.18 12.77
N MET A 304 -13.10 2.43 13.87
CA MET A 304 -11.79 2.27 14.50
C MET A 304 -10.84 1.49 13.60
N LEU A 305 -11.31 0.39 13.00
CA LEU A 305 -10.55 -0.38 12.04
C LEU A 305 -10.26 0.45 10.77
N GLY A 306 -11.23 1.21 10.27
CA GLY A 306 -10.99 2.11 9.13
C GLY A 306 -9.89 3.16 9.41
N ALA A 307 -9.90 3.74 10.61
CA ALA A 307 -8.86 4.68 11.05
C ALA A 307 -7.49 3.99 11.22
N HIS A 308 -7.47 2.74 11.66
CA HIS A 308 -6.26 1.93 11.73
C HIS A 308 -5.66 1.63 10.33
N VAL A 309 -6.50 1.32 9.35
CA VAL A 309 -6.04 1.15 7.96
C VAL A 309 -5.44 2.45 7.41
N LEU A 310 -6.03 3.59 7.73
CA LEU A 310 -5.49 4.91 7.37
C LEU A 310 -4.14 5.19 8.05
N ALA A 311 -3.91 4.70 9.28
CA ALA A 311 -2.61 4.74 9.93
C ALA A 311 -1.57 3.96 9.13
N GLY A 312 -1.86 2.72 8.73
CA GLY A 312 -0.96 1.94 7.87
C GLY A 312 -0.62 2.62 6.53
N LEU A 313 -1.61 3.23 5.87
CA LEU A 313 -1.39 4.03 4.65
C LEU A 313 -0.56 5.29 4.91
N ALA A 314 -0.74 5.94 6.06
CA ALA A 314 0.02 7.13 6.45
C ALA A 314 1.50 6.82 6.68
N ASP A 315 1.81 5.71 7.34
CA ASP A 315 3.20 5.25 7.52
C ASP A 315 3.83 4.92 6.17
N GLN A 316 3.12 4.16 5.32
CA GLN A 316 3.58 3.84 3.97
C GLN A 316 3.88 5.10 3.14
N ALA A 317 2.97 6.05 3.08
CA ALA A 317 3.15 7.29 2.32
C ALA A 317 4.35 8.10 2.83
N THR A 318 4.49 8.24 4.14
CA THR A 318 5.61 8.97 4.76
C THR A 318 6.94 8.29 4.45
N MET A 319 7.02 6.97 4.58
CA MET A 319 8.24 6.19 4.29
C MET A 319 8.65 6.24 2.81
N LEU A 320 7.69 6.43 1.90
CA LEU A 320 7.95 6.55 0.46
C LEU A 320 8.30 7.98 0.01
N GLY A 321 8.46 8.92 0.95
CA GLY A 321 8.81 10.30 0.62
C GLY A 321 7.61 11.17 0.24
N HIS A 322 6.40 10.77 0.62
CA HIS A 322 5.16 11.55 0.47
C HIS A 322 4.58 11.97 1.84
N PRO A 323 5.33 12.73 2.66
CA PRO A 323 4.92 13.05 4.04
C PRO A 323 3.70 13.98 4.10
N ASP A 324 3.41 14.75 3.05
CA ASP A 324 2.19 15.57 2.98
C ASP A 324 0.93 14.70 2.89
N GLU A 325 0.99 13.60 2.13
CA GLU A 325 -0.08 12.61 2.04
C GLU A 325 -0.19 11.80 3.34
N GLY A 326 0.95 11.40 3.92
CA GLY A 326 0.98 10.76 5.24
C GLY A 326 0.29 11.60 6.32
N LEU A 327 0.56 12.91 6.36
CA LEU A 327 -0.11 13.84 7.26
C LEU A 327 -1.62 13.92 7.00
N ARG A 328 -2.05 13.99 5.73
CA ARG A 328 -3.49 14.01 5.38
C ARG A 328 -4.20 12.74 5.83
N LEU A 329 -3.61 11.58 5.59
CA LEU A 329 -4.17 10.28 5.98
C LEU A 329 -4.31 10.15 7.49
N ALA A 330 -3.26 10.50 8.25
CA ALA A 330 -3.30 10.47 9.72
C ALA A 330 -4.41 11.38 10.27
N ARG A 331 -4.51 12.63 9.78
CA ARG A 331 -5.58 13.56 10.17
C ARG A 331 -6.96 13.08 9.79
N THR A 332 -7.09 12.45 8.61
CA THR A 332 -8.35 11.86 8.14
C THR A 332 -8.79 10.74 9.07
N GLY A 333 -7.88 9.86 9.49
CA GLY A 333 -8.16 8.82 10.49
C GLY A 333 -8.65 9.41 11.80
N ARG A 334 -7.97 10.45 12.32
CA ARG A 334 -8.36 11.10 13.58
C ARG A 334 -9.74 11.74 13.50
N HIS A 335 -10.02 12.46 12.42
CA HIS A 335 -11.34 13.04 12.18
C HIS A 335 -12.41 11.95 12.01
N GLY A 336 -12.07 10.87 11.31
CA GLY A 336 -12.90 9.71 11.06
C GLY A 336 -13.30 8.95 12.34
N LEU A 337 -12.56 9.08 13.44
CA LEU A 337 -12.94 8.50 14.74
C LEU A 337 -14.02 9.32 15.47
N GLY A 338 -14.11 10.63 15.22
CA GLY A 338 -15.03 11.52 15.93
C GLY A 338 -14.84 11.45 17.46
N ASN A 339 -15.91 11.11 18.19
CA ASN A 339 -15.92 11.00 19.66
C ASN A 339 -15.79 9.56 20.17
N LEU A 340 -15.40 8.60 19.32
CA LEU A 340 -15.21 7.22 19.75
C LEU A 340 -14.07 7.11 20.77
N ASN A 341 -14.25 6.25 21.78
CA ASN A 341 -13.18 5.90 22.70
C ASN A 341 -12.24 4.91 22.02
N ALA A 342 -11.14 5.41 21.44
CA ALA A 342 -10.18 4.63 20.66
C ALA A 342 -8.74 5.06 21.00
N PRO A 343 -8.28 4.87 22.25
CA PRO A 343 -7.01 5.44 22.72
C PRO A 343 -5.81 4.86 21.95
N ALA A 344 -5.76 3.55 21.66
CA ALA A 344 -4.65 2.97 20.91
C ALA A 344 -4.56 3.55 19.48
N VAL A 345 -5.67 3.54 18.74
CA VAL A 345 -5.71 4.05 17.36
C VAL A 345 -5.42 5.55 17.29
N LEU A 346 -5.93 6.33 18.25
CA LEU A 346 -5.62 7.75 18.33
C LEU A 346 -4.13 7.99 18.59
N THR A 347 -3.52 7.20 19.47
CA THR A 347 -2.09 7.27 19.75
C THR A 347 -1.30 7.05 18.48
N ASP A 348 -1.56 5.95 17.77
CA ASP A 348 -0.88 5.59 16.54
C ASP A 348 -0.97 6.70 15.48
N LEU A 349 -2.18 7.20 15.21
CA LEU A 349 -2.40 8.30 14.27
C LEU A 349 -1.65 9.58 14.66
N TRP A 350 -1.55 9.91 15.95
CA TRP A 350 -0.78 11.07 16.41
C TRP A 350 0.72 10.89 16.21
N VAL A 351 1.26 9.69 16.45
CA VAL A 351 2.68 9.41 16.20
C VAL A 351 2.99 9.48 14.70
N LEU A 352 2.11 8.97 13.84
CA LEU A 352 2.30 9.06 12.39
C LEU A 352 2.17 10.49 11.86
N GLU A 353 1.25 11.28 12.41
CA GLU A 353 1.19 12.73 12.15
C GLU A 353 2.51 13.41 12.59
N ALA A 354 3.02 13.09 13.78
CA ALA A 354 4.29 13.63 14.28
C ALA A 354 5.46 13.30 13.35
N ARG A 355 5.55 12.05 12.88
CA ARG A 355 6.62 11.62 11.98
C ARG A 355 6.55 12.33 10.64
N ALA A 356 5.37 12.43 10.04
CA ALA A 356 5.17 13.17 8.79
C ALA A 356 5.60 14.64 8.94
N LEU A 357 5.21 15.29 10.03
CA LEU A 357 5.61 16.67 10.36
C LEU A 357 7.14 16.79 10.54
N ALA A 358 7.77 15.84 11.21
CA ALA A 358 9.21 15.80 11.41
C ALA A 358 9.97 15.74 10.08
N VAL A 359 9.56 14.83 9.17
CA VAL A 359 10.16 14.69 7.83
C VAL A 359 10.00 15.97 7.00
N MET A 360 8.90 16.72 7.18
CA MET A 360 8.69 18.03 6.55
C MET A 360 9.47 19.18 7.21
N GLY A 361 10.26 18.92 8.25
CA GLY A 361 10.99 19.95 9.01
C GLY A 361 10.11 20.78 9.95
N ARG A 362 8.84 20.41 10.15
CA ARG A 362 7.86 21.11 11.01
C ARG A 362 8.00 20.68 12.47
N ARG A 363 9.19 20.90 13.03
CA ARG A 363 9.62 20.36 14.34
C ARG A 363 8.67 20.70 15.49
N SER A 364 8.22 21.95 15.60
CA SER A 364 7.32 22.38 16.68
C SER A 364 5.96 21.67 16.62
N GLU A 365 5.40 21.49 15.43
CA GLU A 365 4.14 20.78 15.25
C GLU A 365 4.29 19.28 15.51
N SER A 366 5.43 18.69 15.12
CA SER A 366 5.78 17.30 15.43
C SER A 366 5.82 17.08 16.95
N ALA A 367 6.49 17.97 17.70
CA ALA A 367 6.55 17.89 19.16
C ALA A 367 5.15 18.00 19.82
N VAL A 368 4.29 18.88 19.29
CA VAL A 368 2.89 18.97 19.76
C VAL A 368 2.14 17.66 19.50
N ALA A 369 2.29 17.07 18.31
CA ALA A 369 1.67 15.78 17.97
C ALA A 369 2.19 14.62 18.84
N ILE A 370 3.49 14.57 19.15
CA ILE A 370 4.08 13.61 20.12
C ILE A 370 3.39 13.76 21.48
N GLY A 371 3.28 14.98 22.01
CA GLY A 371 2.61 15.20 23.29
C GLY A 371 1.13 14.78 23.28
N HIS A 372 0.45 14.87 22.14
CA HIS A 372 -0.90 14.33 22.00
C HIS A 372 -0.92 12.79 21.97
N ALA A 373 0.04 12.16 21.30
CA ALA A 373 0.19 10.71 21.31
C ALA A 373 0.39 10.19 22.74
N GLU A 374 1.33 10.76 23.49
CA GLU A 374 1.61 10.34 24.88
C GLU A 374 0.37 10.41 25.78
N ARG A 375 -0.35 11.53 25.77
CA ARG A 375 -1.59 11.69 26.55
C ARG A 375 -2.68 10.69 26.16
N LYS A 376 -2.70 10.22 24.91
CA LYS A 376 -3.65 9.20 24.46
C LYS A 376 -3.17 7.80 24.82
N PHE A 377 -1.86 7.59 24.80
CA PHE A 377 -1.24 6.33 25.20
C PHE A 377 -1.43 6.05 26.70
N ASP A 378 -1.42 7.09 27.55
CA ASP A 378 -1.72 6.98 28.98
C ASP A 378 -3.13 6.42 29.27
N LEU A 379 -4.03 6.41 28.27
CA LEU A 379 -5.39 5.88 28.35
C LEU A 379 -5.53 4.48 27.74
N VAL A 380 -4.46 3.92 27.18
CA VAL A 380 -4.48 2.60 26.53
C VAL A 380 -4.41 1.51 27.58
N ASP A 381 -5.45 0.67 27.61
CA ASP A 381 -5.40 -0.63 28.25
C ASP A 381 -5.37 -1.72 27.18
N VAL A 382 -4.20 -2.35 26.99
CA VAL A 382 -3.98 -3.38 25.96
C VAL A 382 -4.89 -4.60 26.15
N ALA A 383 -5.42 -4.84 27.34
CA ALA A 383 -6.35 -5.92 27.59
C ALA A 383 -7.76 -5.65 27.02
N ASP A 384 -8.13 -4.36 26.91
CA ASP A 384 -9.44 -3.91 26.43
C ASP A 384 -9.45 -3.57 24.93
N GLU A 385 -8.27 -3.48 24.30
CA GLU A 385 -8.14 -3.18 22.87
C GLU A 385 -8.46 -4.42 22.00
N PRO A 386 -9.06 -4.23 20.81
CA PRO A 386 -9.33 -5.32 19.88
C PRO A 386 -8.02 -5.97 19.42
N GLU A 387 -8.05 -7.26 19.06
CA GLU A 387 -6.85 -8.05 18.75
C GLU A 387 -5.91 -7.35 17.75
N TRP A 388 -6.45 -6.75 16.69
CA TRP A 388 -5.69 -6.00 15.69
C TRP A 388 -4.98 -4.75 16.21
N ALA A 389 -5.39 -4.19 17.34
CA ALA A 389 -4.77 -3.02 17.97
C ALA A 389 -3.78 -3.37 19.10
N ARG A 390 -3.73 -4.63 19.57
CA ARG A 390 -2.93 -5.01 20.77
C ARG A 390 -1.42 -4.86 20.58
N PHE A 391 -0.95 -4.78 19.34
CA PHE A 391 0.45 -4.49 19.05
C PHE A 391 0.83 -3.03 19.31
N ILE A 392 -0.14 -2.12 19.46
CA ILE A 392 0.06 -0.70 19.78
C ILE A 392 0.36 -0.59 21.27
N ASP A 393 1.53 -1.08 21.65
CA ASP A 393 2.04 -1.13 23.01
C ASP A 393 3.27 -0.23 23.20
N GLU A 394 3.82 -0.20 24.41
CA GLU A 394 4.93 0.70 24.75
C GLU A 394 6.13 0.55 23.80
N PRO A 395 6.63 -0.66 23.50
CA PRO A 395 7.74 -0.84 22.56
C PRO A 395 7.45 -0.28 21.17
N TYR A 396 6.24 -0.46 20.67
CA TYR A 396 5.81 0.07 19.37
C TYR A 396 5.81 1.60 19.38
N ILE A 397 5.06 2.21 20.29
CA ILE A 397 4.89 3.67 20.37
C ILE A 397 6.20 4.39 20.67
N ALA A 398 7.01 3.87 21.59
CA ALA A 398 8.32 4.46 21.88
C ALA A 398 9.24 4.40 20.64
N GLY A 399 9.19 3.32 19.86
CA GLY A 399 9.98 3.22 18.62
C GLY A 399 9.55 4.22 17.55
N GLU A 400 8.24 4.41 17.37
CA GLU A 400 7.73 5.36 16.37
C GLU A 400 7.93 6.83 16.79
N ILE A 401 7.84 7.14 18.10
CA ILE A 401 8.24 8.45 18.64
C ILE A 401 9.74 8.69 18.42
N ALA A 402 10.58 7.67 18.67
CA ALA A 402 12.02 7.76 18.44
C ALA A 402 12.36 8.06 16.96
N ASN A 403 11.67 7.40 16.01
CA ASN A 403 11.78 7.71 14.58
C ASN A 403 11.41 9.16 14.28
N SER A 404 10.31 9.65 14.86
CA SER A 404 9.86 11.04 14.67
C SER A 404 10.89 12.04 15.18
N LEU A 405 11.46 11.80 16.36
CA LEU A 405 12.50 12.67 16.95
C LEU A 405 13.83 12.62 16.18
N ARG A 406 14.21 11.44 15.67
CA ARG A 406 15.36 11.28 14.78
C ARG A 406 15.19 12.13 13.53
N ASP A 407 14.03 12.05 12.90
CA ASP A 407 13.70 12.79 11.67
C ASP A 407 13.58 14.30 11.95
N ALA A 408 13.15 14.68 13.16
CA ALA A 408 13.12 16.06 13.64
C ALA A 408 14.52 16.61 14.01
N GLY A 409 15.56 15.77 14.04
CA GLY A 409 16.91 16.16 14.41
C GLY A 409 17.10 16.46 15.90
N ASP A 410 16.39 15.73 16.76
CA ASP A 410 16.58 15.71 18.21
C ASP A 410 17.17 14.35 18.65
N PRO A 411 18.50 14.14 18.48
CA PRO A 411 19.13 12.85 18.74
C PRO A 411 19.04 12.42 20.21
N ALA A 412 19.02 13.37 21.15
CA ALA A 412 19.02 13.05 22.59
C ALA A 412 17.68 12.42 23.00
N GLU A 413 16.57 13.05 22.64
CA GLU A 413 15.24 12.49 22.92
C GLU A 413 14.97 11.25 22.06
N ALA A 414 15.42 11.22 20.80
CA ALA A 414 15.30 10.03 19.95
C ALA A 414 15.96 8.80 20.61
N GLN A 415 17.17 8.96 21.16
CA GLN A 415 17.86 7.89 21.89
C GLN A 415 17.10 7.45 23.14
N ARG A 416 16.54 8.39 23.92
CA ARG A 416 15.76 8.09 25.13
C ARG A 416 14.57 7.17 24.82
N TYR A 417 13.75 7.51 23.81
CA TYR A 417 12.62 6.66 23.40
C TYR A 417 13.07 5.37 22.72
N ALA A 418 14.16 5.41 21.94
CA ALA A 418 14.69 4.21 21.32
C ALA A 418 15.16 3.17 22.35
N HIS A 419 15.82 3.60 23.44
CA HIS A 419 16.19 2.72 24.54
C HIS A 419 14.98 2.07 25.21
N ARG A 420 13.92 2.84 25.49
CA ARG A 420 12.66 2.30 26.03
C ARG A 420 12.06 1.25 25.10
N SER A 421 12.06 1.52 23.79
CA SER A 421 11.57 0.57 22.78
C SER A 421 12.40 -0.72 22.74
N VAL A 422 13.74 -0.61 22.77
CA VAL A 422 14.64 -1.77 22.79
C VAL A 422 14.41 -2.64 24.03
N GLU A 423 14.34 -2.03 25.21
CA GLU A 423 14.16 -2.74 26.46
C GLU A 423 12.82 -3.48 26.51
N GLY A 424 11.72 -2.78 26.17
CA GLY A 424 10.40 -3.37 26.13
C GLY A 424 10.26 -4.46 25.06
N ALA A 425 10.85 -4.25 23.87
CA ALA A 425 10.84 -5.26 22.82
C ALA A 425 11.62 -6.53 23.22
N ARG A 426 12.74 -6.39 23.95
CA ARG A 426 13.49 -7.54 24.49
C ARG A 426 12.66 -8.34 25.50
N ARG A 427 11.93 -7.66 26.40
CA ARG A 427 11.02 -8.31 27.37
C ARG A 427 9.92 -9.13 26.68
N GLN A 428 9.53 -8.73 25.47
CA GLN A 428 8.50 -9.39 24.66
C GLN A 428 9.07 -10.33 23.58
N ASN A 429 10.38 -10.58 23.55
CA ASN A 429 11.06 -11.36 22.49
C ASN A 429 10.83 -10.84 21.06
N ARG A 430 10.61 -9.52 20.90
CA ARG A 430 10.39 -8.87 19.60
C ARG A 430 11.69 -8.33 19.01
N SER A 431 12.60 -9.23 18.64
CA SER A 431 13.95 -8.89 18.17
C SER A 431 13.95 -7.92 16.97
N ARG A 432 12.99 -8.01 16.04
CA ARG A 432 12.88 -7.05 14.91
C ARG A 432 12.65 -5.61 15.38
N ARG A 433 11.71 -5.42 16.31
CA ARG A 433 11.42 -4.10 16.88
C ARG A 433 12.64 -3.58 17.63
N ALA A 434 13.30 -4.43 18.42
CA ALA A 434 14.53 -4.07 19.11
C ALA A 434 15.64 -3.66 18.12
N ALA A 435 15.85 -4.41 17.04
CA ALA A 435 16.85 -4.08 16.02
C ALA A 435 16.54 -2.75 15.33
N LEU A 436 15.29 -2.50 14.93
CA LEU A 436 14.85 -1.23 14.34
C LEU A 436 15.13 -0.06 15.29
N SER A 437 14.71 -0.15 16.55
CA SER A 437 14.95 0.93 17.52
C SER A 437 16.44 1.11 17.84
N GLN A 438 17.22 0.02 17.83
CA GLN A 438 18.67 0.10 17.99
C GLN A 438 19.35 0.88 16.85
N THR A 439 18.81 0.84 15.62
CA THR A 439 19.33 1.69 14.54
C THR A 439 19.14 3.18 14.83
N VAL A 440 18.03 3.57 15.48
CA VAL A 440 17.81 4.96 15.90
C VAL A 440 18.85 5.41 16.93
N ILE A 441 19.24 4.52 17.86
CA ILE A 441 20.32 4.81 18.82
C ILE A 441 21.64 5.11 18.08
N ALA A 442 21.99 4.27 17.11
CA ALA A 442 23.19 4.46 16.29
C ALA A 442 23.13 5.76 15.47
N VAL A 443 21.97 6.09 14.87
CA VAL A 443 21.80 7.36 14.14
C VAL A 443 21.97 8.55 15.09
N GLY A 444 21.45 8.46 16.32
CA GLY A 444 21.60 9.52 17.32
C GLY A 444 23.07 9.82 17.65
N HIS A 445 23.91 8.78 17.80
CA HIS A 445 25.35 8.95 17.99
C HIS A 445 26.01 9.59 16.75
N ALA A 446 25.67 9.13 15.55
CA ALA A 446 26.20 9.69 14.31
C ALA A 446 25.80 11.18 14.14
N GLN A 447 24.56 11.55 14.45
CA GLN A 447 24.07 12.93 14.43
C GLN A 447 24.82 13.85 15.41
N ARG A 448 25.37 13.29 16.50
CA ARG A 448 26.19 13.99 17.49
C ARG A 448 27.69 13.94 17.19
N ASN A 449 28.08 13.37 16.03
CA ASN A 449 29.47 13.15 15.61
C ASN A 449 30.28 12.25 16.58
N ASP A 450 29.60 11.35 17.29
CA ASP A 450 30.19 10.32 18.14
C ASP A 450 30.26 8.99 17.36
N ILE A 451 31.25 8.91 16.47
CA ILE A 451 31.33 7.85 15.45
C ILE A 451 31.63 6.49 16.07
N GLU A 452 32.48 6.44 17.10
CA GLU A 452 32.80 5.19 17.80
C GLU A 452 31.53 4.58 18.43
N ALA A 453 30.74 5.38 19.14
CA ALA A 453 29.48 4.92 19.70
C ALA A 453 28.45 4.56 18.61
N ALA A 454 28.42 5.29 17.50
CA ALA A 454 27.56 4.96 16.35
C ALA A 454 27.91 3.60 15.75
N VAL A 455 29.19 3.30 15.58
CA VAL A 455 29.69 1.99 15.09
C VAL A 455 29.31 0.88 16.07
N ALA A 456 29.56 1.05 17.37
CA ALA A 456 29.24 0.06 18.39
C ALA A 456 27.73 -0.23 18.46
N ALA A 457 26.90 0.82 18.43
CA ALA A 457 25.45 0.68 18.40
C ALA A 457 24.95 0.01 17.10
N THR A 458 25.62 0.26 15.96
CA THR A 458 25.32 -0.40 14.68
C THR A 458 25.62 -1.90 14.75
N HIS A 459 26.77 -2.30 15.30
CA HIS A 459 27.06 -3.73 15.54
C HIS A 459 25.99 -4.38 16.43
N THR A 460 25.58 -3.70 17.49
CA THR A 460 24.50 -4.18 18.37
C THR A 460 23.19 -4.37 17.60
N ALA A 461 22.81 -3.44 16.72
CA ALA A 461 21.60 -3.58 15.89
C ALA A 461 21.68 -4.82 14.99
N MET A 462 22.84 -5.03 14.36
CA MET A 462 23.10 -6.20 13.51
C MET A 462 23.08 -7.51 14.29
N ASP A 463 23.61 -7.51 15.51
CA ASP A 463 23.62 -8.69 16.38
C ASP A 463 22.20 -9.07 16.84
N ILE A 464 21.38 -8.08 17.21
CA ILE A 464 19.96 -8.30 17.55
C ILE A 464 19.18 -8.84 16.35
N ALA A 465 19.51 -8.38 15.14
CA ALA A 465 18.86 -8.84 13.91
C ALA A 465 19.29 -10.24 13.47
N MET A 466 20.33 -10.84 14.07
CA MET A 466 20.76 -12.20 13.73
C MET A 466 19.66 -13.21 14.05
N GLY A 467 19.35 -14.09 13.08
CA GLY A 467 18.32 -15.11 13.23
C GLY A 467 16.89 -14.61 13.02
N VAL A 468 16.69 -13.32 12.74
CA VAL A 468 15.40 -12.76 12.34
C VAL A 468 15.41 -12.50 10.84
N PRO A 469 14.34 -12.85 10.10
CA PRO A 469 14.20 -12.44 8.71
C PRO A 469 14.35 -10.92 8.54
N ILE A 470 15.26 -10.51 7.66
CA ILE A 470 15.52 -9.11 7.36
C ILE A 470 14.28 -8.51 6.69
N SER A 471 13.65 -7.54 7.35
CA SER A 471 12.56 -6.79 6.74
C SER A 471 13.10 -5.62 5.91
N ALA A 472 12.31 -5.16 4.92
CA ALA A 472 12.69 -4.03 4.09
C ALA A 472 12.85 -2.74 4.91
N ARG A 473 12.08 -2.59 6.00
CA ARG A 473 12.22 -1.48 6.94
C ARG A 473 13.57 -1.50 7.65
N TYR A 474 14.01 -2.66 8.11
CA TYR A 474 15.33 -2.80 8.75
C TYR A 474 16.46 -2.57 7.74
N ALA A 475 16.34 -3.13 6.53
CA ALA A 475 17.31 -2.90 5.46
C ALA A 475 17.43 -1.40 5.11
N THR A 476 16.31 -0.68 5.07
CA THR A 476 16.29 0.78 4.85
C THR A 476 17.01 1.52 5.98
N ALA A 477 16.73 1.17 7.24
CA ALA A 477 17.34 1.82 8.40
C ALA A 477 18.86 1.56 8.48
N ILE A 478 19.31 0.34 8.19
CA ILE A 478 20.74 0.01 8.12
C ILE A 478 21.42 0.68 6.92
N THR A 479 20.70 0.87 5.81
CA THR A 479 21.23 1.62 4.65
C THR A 479 21.43 3.09 4.99
N ASP A 480 20.47 3.74 5.67
CA ASP A 480 20.63 5.12 6.16
C ASP A 480 21.84 5.25 7.11
N LEU A 481 22.02 4.29 8.03
CA LEU A 481 23.20 4.24 8.89
C LEU A 481 24.50 4.12 8.11
N ARG A 482 24.56 3.20 7.14
CA ARG A 482 25.72 3.06 6.26
C ARG A 482 26.05 4.39 5.59
N ASP A 483 25.05 5.03 5.00
CA ASP A 483 25.24 6.25 4.23
C ASP A 483 25.72 7.43 5.11
N ARG A 484 25.27 7.48 6.37
CA ARG A 484 25.80 8.42 7.39
C ARG A 484 27.24 8.15 7.82
N LEU A 485 27.68 6.90 7.76
CA LEU A 485 29.04 6.50 8.14
C LEU A 485 30.04 6.58 6.97
N ILE A 486 29.59 6.62 5.72
CA ILE A 486 30.47 6.75 4.53
C ILE A 486 31.45 7.93 4.62
N PRO A 487 31.07 9.14 5.09
CA PRO A 487 32.02 10.24 5.28
C PRO A 487 33.20 9.90 6.22
N HIS A 488 33.00 8.92 7.12
CA HIS A 488 33.95 8.48 8.13
C HIS A 488 34.69 7.19 7.74
N GLN A 489 34.53 6.67 6.51
CA GLN A 489 35.10 5.38 6.05
C GLN A 489 36.63 5.27 6.12
N ARG A 490 37.36 6.36 6.41
CA ARG A 490 38.81 6.34 6.64
C ARG A 490 39.17 5.87 8.05
N GLU A 491 38.24 5.96 8.98
CA GLU A 491 38.37 5.40 10.32
C GLU A 491 38.13 3.89 10.23
N ALA A 492 39.04 3.09 10.78
CA ALA A 492 39.01 1.63 10.65
C ALA A 492 37.68 1.03 11.15
N ALA A 493 37.16 1.52 12.29
CA ALA A 493 35.89 1.04 12.86
C ALA A 493 34.69 1.32 11.93
N ALA A 494 34.64 2.51 11.32
CA ALA A 494 33.59 2.87 10.36
C ALA A 494 33.72 2.04 9.07
N HIS A 495 34.94 1.83 8.58
CA HIS A 495 35.20 0.97 7.42
C HIS A 495 34.69 -0.46 7.63
N ASP A 496 35.03 -1.06 8.78
CA ASP A 496 34.69 -2.44 9.11
C ASP A 496 33.18 -2.65 9.23
N VAL A 497 32.47 -1.72 9.90
CA VAL A 497 31.01 -1.83 10.02
C VAL A 497 30.30 -1.62 8.70
N ILE A 498 30.76 -0.70 7.84
CA ILE A 498 30.23 -0.52 6.47
C ILE A 498 30.41 -1.81 5.66
N ALA A 499 31.60 -2.42 5.72
CA ALA A 499 31.87 -3.69 5.07
C ALA A 499 30.99 -4.83 5.62
N ARG A 500 30.73 -4.85 6.94
CA ARG A 500 29.81 -5.81 7.56
C ARG A 500 28.37 -5.61 7.06
N ILE A 501 27.88 -4.37 7.00
CA ILE A 501 26.54 -4.03 6.49
C ILE A 501 26.36 -4.55 5.06
N ASN A 502 27.31 -4.23 4.18
CA ASN A 502 27.26 -4.64 2.77
C ASN A 502 27.26 -6.17 2.59
N ARG A 503 27.97 -6.91 3.46
CA ARG A 503 28.04 -8.39 3.39
C ARG A 503 26.83 -9.11 3.97
N THR A 504 26.08 -8.50 4.89
CA THR A 504 25.07 -9.21 5.69
C THR A 504 23.67 -8.69 5.47
N ALA A 505 23.46 -7.37 5.60
CA ALA A 505 22.14 -6.76 5.52
C ALA A 505 21.74 -6.41 4.09
N LEU A 506 22.72 -6.17 3.21
CA LEU A 506 22.52 -5.71 1.84
C LEU A 506 23.11 -6.67 0.78
N ALA A 507 23.46 -7.89 1.19
CA ALA A 507 23.87 -8.91 0.24
C ALA A 507 22.70 -9.21 -0.72
N PRO A 508 22.94 -9.32 -2.04
CA PRO A 508 21.91 -9.78 -2.96
C PRO A 508 21.44 -11.16 -2.48
N ALA A 509 20.13 -11.33 -2.33
CA ALA A 509 19.56 -12.65 -2.08
C ALA A 509 20.01 -13.56 -3.22
N ASN A 510 20.84 -14.57 -2.92
CA ASN A 510 21.22 -15.58 -3.92
C ASN A 510 19.91 -16.18 -4.46
N ILE A 511 19.71 -15.97 -5.77
CA ILE A 511 18.50 -16.31 -6.53
C ILE A 511 18.29 -17.82 -6.57
#